data_AF-A0A673UZP1-F1
#
_entry.id   AF-A0A673UZP1-F1
#
_cell.length_a   1.000
_cell.length_b   1.000
_cell.length_c   1.000
_cell.angle_alpha   90.00
_cell.angle_beta   90.00
_cell.angle_gamma   90.00
#
_symmetry.space_group_name_H-M   'P 1'
#
loop_
_entity.id
_entity.type
_entity.pdbx_description
1 polymer ?
#
loop_
_entity_poly.entity_id
_entity_poly.type
_entity_poly.pdbx_seq_one_letter_code
_entity_poly.pdbx_strand_id
1 'polypeptide(L)'
;MTLTLTALLLLGLSVGPRTRAQAGTLRTPSIWAEPGSVVPWGGTVTIWCRGTLEAQEFYLDRDGQSVTWDRQPTLEPGNKVKFSIIYMTEAYAGRYRCYYQSPSGLSEHSDPLELVVTGYHIKPSLSAVPSPNVTSGGKVTLQCGSRMGFDKFVLMKEGEPRPFLTLDSQRHTDGQFQALFPVGPVTPRLRWMFRCYGYYSNTPRMWSLSSDPLELLVSGASRKPSLLTQQGPVVSPGQSVTLQCLSDVDYDRFALYKKNSRDPPLHRVQQPQAGLSGADFPLGSVSSSLGGRYTCYGGHSLSLEWSAPSDPLDILVAGQLPSTPSLSVQPGPTVASGENVTLLCRSMSSVDTFLLSKEGTANPPLRRRSEDRAGQHQAEFSMSPVTSAQWGSYRCYGSHSTSPYLLSHPSEPLELQVSASSGDPGPSPTGPSSTAGPNWHLYVLVGASGAFVLLLCLLVLLLVRRRRQGKGRKPGPADREPKDRGLQDSSRPAAAAQEETLSDAAVQDTQPEEGVELDQRQNTQDEGTQGMLCAQVSHSRSRLSQGRVTSPPPLPGALLDTEDRQAGEDRQRDSQAPASDAAPPDVTYAQLNHLTLRRETSAPHSSQFGEPPEEPSVYAALAIR
;
A
#
# COMPACT_ATOMS: atom_id res chain seq x y z
N MET A 1 -35.56 95.70 18.74
CA MET A 1 -34.66 95.22 17.67
C MET A 1 -33.30 94.99 18.32
N THR A 2 -32.90 93.80 18.79
CA THR A 2 -33.38 92.42 18.52
C THR A 2 -33.40 92.06 17.03
N LEU A 3 -32.27 91.55 16.52
CA LEU A 3 -32.16 90.49 15.49
C LEU A 3 -30.70 90.16 15.09
N THR A 4 -29.72 91.00 15.42
CA THR A 4 -28.31 90.79 15.01
C THR A 4 -27.46 89.97 15.99
N LEU A 5 -27.61 90.18 17.30
CA LEU A 5 -26.72 89.55 18.30
C LEU A 5 -26.95 88.03 18.45
N THR A 6 -28.16 87.54 18.19
CA THR A 6 -28.51 86.11 18.27
C THR A 6 -27.96 85.27 17.12
N ALA A 7 -27.62 85.88 15.98
CA ALA A 7 -27.09 85.14 14.82
C ALA A 7 -25.66 84.64 15.04
N LEU A 8 -24.81 85.44 15.72
CA LEU A 8 -23.39 85.12 15.92
C LEU A 8 -23.16 84.11 17.06
N LEU A 9 -24.04 84.05 18.07
CA LEU A 9 -23.96 83.00 19.10
C LEU A 9 -24.36 81.60 18.59
N LEU A 10 -25.12 81.51 17.49
CA LEU A 10 -25.56 80.22 16.92
C LEU A 10 -24.57 79.60 15.92
N LEU A 11 -23.50 80.31 15.55
CA LEU A 11 -22.39 79.79 14.74
C LEU A 11 -21.23 79.24 15.60
N GLY A 12 -21.28 79.39 16.93
CA GLY A 12 -20.20 79.01 17.83
C GLY A 12 -20.29 77.61 18.46
N LEU A 13 -21.39 76.87 18.27
CA LEU A 13 -21.66 75.61 18.99
C LEU A 13 -22.14 74.47 18.07
N SER A 14 -21.25 74.01 17.19
CA SER A 14 -21.42 72.75 16.44
C SER A 14 -20.15 71.88 16.44
N VAL A 15 -19.39 71.86 17.54
CA VAL A 15 -18.34 70.86 17.80
C VAL A 15 -19.02 69.52 18.13
N GLY A 16 -19.51 68.85 17.09
CA GLY A 16 -20.09 67.51 17.19
C GLY A 16 -19.01 66.44 17.03
N PRO A 17 -18.65 65.65 18.06
CA PRO A 17 -17.77 64.50 17.92
C PRO A 17 -18.50 63.35 17.20
N ARG A 18 -18.69 63.53 15.89
CA ARG A 18 -19.16 62.51 14.95
C ARG A 18 -18.26 62.44 13.70
N THR A 19 -16.96 62.47 13.94
CA THR A 19 -16.13 61.39 13.37
C THR A 19 -16.80 60.08 13.75
N ARG A 20 -17.58 59.51 12.83
CA ARG A 20 -18.04 58.14 12.94
C ARG A 20 -16.77 57.30 12.85
N ALA A 21 -16.23 56.93 14.01
CA ALA A 21 -15.06 56.07 14.08
C ALA A 21 -15.40 54.80 13.29
N GLN A 22 -14.83 54.70 12.09
CA GLN A 22 -14.93 53.52 11.26
C GLN A 22 -14.08 52.48 11.98
N ALA A 23 -14.72 51.74 12.88
CA ALA A 23 -14.07 50.84 13.81
C ALA A 23 -13.19 49.89 12.99
N GLY A 24 -11.88 50.08 13.08
CA GLY A 24 -10.91 49.26 12.40
C GLY A 24 -11.02 47.86 12.99
N THR A 25 -11.71 46.97 12.28
CA THR A 25 -11.93 45.59 12.70
C THR A 25 -10.58 44.96 13.00
N LEU A 26 -10.31 44.76 14.29
CA LEU A 26 -9.02 44.28 14.77
C LEU A 26 -8.73 42.93 14.14
N ARG A 27 -7.56 42.83 13.49
CA ARG A 27 -7.20 41.69 12.64
C ARG A 27 -7.34 40.38 13.43
N THR A 28 -8.16 39.47 12.92
CA THR A 28 -8.34 38.14 13.50
C THR A 28 -6.99 37.44 13.73
N PRO A 29 -6.78 36.82 14.89
CA PRO A 29 -5.56 36.06 15.15
C PRO A 29 -5.57 34.73 14.41
N SER A 30 -4.37 34.23 14.09
CA SER A 30 -4.17 32.89 13.54
C SER A 30 -3.91 31.88 14.65
N ILE A 31 -4.59 30.73 14.60
CA ILE A 31 -4.44 29.61 15.53
C ILE A 31 -3.89 28.38 14.80
N TRP A 32 -3.03 27.60 15.46
CA TRP A 32 -2.56 26.30 14.96
C TRP A 32 -2.12 25.37 16.11
N ALA A 33 -1.85 24.10 15.81
CA ALA A 33 -1.33 23.12 16.77
C ALA A 33 -0.03 22.50 16.28
N GLU A 34 0.91 22.27 17.20
CA GLU A 34 2.19 21.60 16.98
C GLU A 34 2.30 20.39 17.93
N PRO A 35 2.64 19.18 17.45
CA PRO A 35 3.04 18.85 16.07
C PRO A 35 1.87 18.76 15.08
N GLY A 36 0.61 18.76 15.54
CA GLY A 36 -0.58 18.74 14.69
C GLY A 36 -1.87 18.70 15.51
N SER A 37 -3.03 18.69 14.84
CA SER A 37 -4.35 18.73 15.51
C SER A 37 -4.98 17.35 15.77
N VAL A 38 -4.32 16.27 15.35
CA VAL A 38 -4.72 14.87 15.60
C VAL A 38 -3.65 14.25 16.49
N VAL A 39 -3.99 13.97 17.75
CA VAL A 39 -3.01 13.71 18.82
C VAL A 39 -3.32 12.36 19.48
N PRO A 40 -2.33 11.49 19.75
CA PRO A 40 -2.55 10.26 20.51
C PRO A 40 -2.86 10.57 21.99
N TRP A 41 -3.72 9.76 22.60
CA TRP A 41 -3.99 9.82 24.04
C TRP A 41 -2.67 9.69 24.84
N GLY A 42 -2.50 10.52 25.87
CA GLY A 42 -1.26 10.68 26.63
C GLY A 42 -0.16 11.49 25.95
N GLY A 43 -0.31 11.84 24.66
CA GLY A 43 0.66 12.63 23.91
C GLY A 43 0.63 14.13 24.24
N THR A 44 1.72 14.83 23.97
CA THR A 44 1.85 16.29 24.15
C THR A 44 1.46 17.05 22.88
N VAL A 45 0.75 18.17 23.03
CA VAL A 45 0.44 19.12 21.94
C VAL A 45 0.49 20.56 22.44
N THR A 46 0.98 21.46 21.59
CA THR A 46 1.01 22.91 21.86
C THR A 46 0.07 23.63 20.89
N ILE A 47 -0.94 24.32 21.42
CA ILE A 47 -1.79 25.23 20.64
C ILE A 47 -1.12 26.60 20.65
N TRP A 48 -0.86 27.16 19.47
CA TRP A 48 -0.35 28.51 19.30
C TRP A 48 -1.44 29.47 18.87
N CYS A 49 -1.39 30.69 19.39
CA CYS A 49 -2.18 31.82 18.90
C CYS A 49 -1.26 33.00 18.57
N ARG A 50 -1.53 33.71 17.47
CA ARG A 50 -0.76 34.88 17.04
C ARG A 50 -1.68 36.04 16.65
N GLY A 51 -1.48 37.19 17.28
CA GLY A 51 -2.21 38.44 17.04
C GLY A 51 -1.36 39.51 16.35
N THR A 52 -1.75 40.77 16.50
CA THR A 52 -0.94 41.92 16.08
C THR A 52 0.19 42.22 17.07
N LEU A 53 1.10 43.14 16.71
CA LEU A 53 2.13 43.66 17.62
C LEU A 53 1.56 44.47 18.81
N GLU A 54 0.27 44.81 18.77
CA GLU A 54 -0.46 45.51 19.83
C GLU A 54 -1.20 44.57 20.79
N ALA A 55 -1.11 43.25 20.58
CA ALA A 55 -1.74 42.26 21.45
C ALA A 55 -1.03 42.17 22.81
N GLN A 56 -1.79 42.29 23.89
CA GLN A 56 -1.28 42.31 25.28
C GLN A 56 -1.66 41.03 26.04
N GLU A 57 -2.91 40.60 25.88
CA GLU A 57 -3.47 39.39 26.46
C GLU A 57 -4.08 38.51 25.38
N PHE A 58 -4.02 37.20 25.58
CA PHE A 58 -4.55 36.19 24.67
C PHE A 58 -5.40 35.20 25.44
N TYR A 59 -6.55 34.84 24.88
CA TYR A 59 -7.52 33.93 25.46
C TYR A 59 -7.80 32.78 24.49
N LEU A 60 -8.18 31.62 25.03
CA LEU A 60 -8.40 30.39 24.25
C LEU A 60 -9.70 29.71 24.71
N ASP A 61 -10.75 29.87 23.90
CA ASP A 61 -12.01 29.19 24.08
C ASP A 61 -11.93 27.76 23.53
N ARG A 62 -12.59 26.82 24.22
CA ARG A 62 -12.90 25.49 23.71
C ARG A 62 -14.41 25.28 23.70
N ASP A 63 -14.96 24.92 22.54
CA ASP A 63 -16.39 24.69 22.29
C ASP A 63 -17.31 25.83 22.78
N GLY A 64 -16.79 27.06 22.80
CA GLY A 64 -17.51 28.27 23.25
C GLY A 64 -17.40 28.58 24.74
N GLN A 65 -16.54 27.89 25.48
CA GLN A 65 -16.22 28.19 26.89
C GLN A 65 -14.76 28.62 27.02
N SER A 66 -14.52 29.76 27.66
CA SER A 66 -13.18 30.18 28.07
C SER A 66 -12.67 29.27 29.18
N VAL A 67 -11.58 28.54 28.91
CA VAL A 67 -10.93 27.66 29.86
C VAL A 67 -9.74 28.39 30.48
N THR A 68 -9.53 28.26 31.79
CA THR A 68 -8.33 28.79 32.46
C THR A 68 -7.12 27.94 32.09
N TRP A 69 -6.18 28.53 31.35
CA TRP A 69 -4.93 27.88 30.93
C TRP A 69 -3.73 28.42 31.72
N ASP A 70 -2.79 27.53 32.07
CA ASP A 70 -1.50 27.92 32.66
C ASP A 70 -0.65 28.67 31.63
N ARG A 71 -0.70 30.01 31.68
CA ARG A 71 0.04 30.93 30.80
C ARG A 71 1.54 30.80 31.05
N GLN A 72 2.24 29.98 30.26
CA GLN A 72 3.71 29.97 30.27
C GLN A 72 4.25 31.33 29.81
N PRO A 73 5.06 32.05 30.62
CA PRO A 73 5.72 33.26 30.19
C PRO A 73 6.68 32.92 29.04
N THR A 74 6.64 33.71 27.97
CA THR A 74 7.38 33.43 26.73
C THR A 74 8.44 34.51 26.52
N LEU A 75 9.68 34.12 26.20
CA LEU A 75 10.78 35.05 25.83
C LEU A 75 10.79 35.42 24.32
N GLU A 76 9.83 34.91 23.56
CA GLU A 76 9.63 35.21 22.13
C GLU A 76 8.89 36.55 21.92
N PRO A 77 8.99 37.19 20.74
CA PRO A 77 8.34 38.47 20.46
C PRO A 77 6.82 38.45 20.72
N GLY A 78 6.34 39.45 21.47
CA GLY A 78 5.06 39.44 22.19
C GLY A 78 3.75 39.42 21.40
N ASN A 79 3.76 39.11 20.09
CA ASN A 79 2.54 38.89 19.30
C ASN A 79 2.10 37.42 19.21
N LYS A 80 2.74 36.52 19.96
CA LYS A 80 2.39 35.09 20.07
C LYS A 80 2.21 34.67 21.52
N VAL A 81 1.35 33.69 21.73
CA VAL A 81 1.29 32.87 22.95
C VAL A 81 1.20 31.39 22.58
N LYS A 82 1.60 30.53 23.50
CA LYS A 82 1.40 29.08 23.43
C LYS A 82 0.62 28.55 24.63
N PHE A 83 -0.21 27.55 24.40
CA PHE A 83 -0.99 26.82 25.40
C PHE A 83 -0.62 25.34 25.29
N SER A 84 -0.02 24.79 26.35
CA SER A 84 0.61 23.47 26.33
C SER A 84 -0.28 22.41 26.99
N ILE A 85 -0.75 21.42 26.24
CA ILE A 85 -1.39 20.21 26.78
C ILE A 85 -0.31 19.14 26.89
N ILE A 86 0.14 18.86 28.12
CA ILE A 86 1.23 17.90 28.36
C ILE A 86 0.78 16.46 28.11
N TYR A 87 -0.44 16.13 28.54
CA TYR A 87 -1.07 14.81 28.39
C TYR A 87 -2.45 14.96 27.75
N MET A 88 -2.58 14.60 26.48
CA MET A 88 -3.84 14.65 25.74
C MET A 88 -4.83 13.61 26.26
N THR A 89 -6.07 14.01 26.53
CA THR A 89 -7.19 13.12 26.89
C THR A 89 -8.45 13.55 26.14
N GLU A 90 -9.50 12.74 26.23
CA GLU A 90 -10.84 13.09 25.76
C GLU A 90 -11.38 14.41 26.35
N ALA A 91 -10.99 14.76 27.59
CA ALA A 91 -11.32 16.04 28.22
C ALA A 91 -10.58 17.26 27.61
N TYR A 92 -9.63 17.05 26.68
CA TYR A 92 -8.96 18.11 25.91
C TYR A 92 -9.38 18.14 24.43
N ALA A 93 -10.08 17.13 23.91
CA ALA A 93 -10.56 17.12 22.54
C ALA A 93 -11.75 18.09 22.37
N GLY A 94 -11.82 18.83 21.26
CA GLY A 94 -12.84 19.87 21.08
C GLY A 94 -12.49 20.93 20.04
N ARG A 95 -13.41 21.90 19.82
CA ARG A 95 -13.20 22.98 18.85
C ARG A 95 -12.64 24.24 19.52
N TYR A 96 -11.39 24.54 19.24
CA TYR A 96 -10.66 25.68 19.79
C TYR A 96 -10.79 26.94 18.94
N ARG A 97 -10.84 28.11 19.59
CA ARG A 97 -10.68 29.44 18.97
C ARG A 97 -9.93 30.35 19.93
N CYS A 98 -9.03 31.18 19.41
CA CYS A 98 -8.35 32.19 20.22
C CYS A 98 -8.78 33.61 19.83
N TYR A 99 -8.63 34.54 20.77
CA TYR A 99 -8.83 35.98 20.58
C TYR A 99 -7.83 36.74 21.48
N TYR A 100 -7.61 38.03 21.23
CA TYR A 100 -6.66 38.83 22.00
C TYR A 100 -7.25 40.19 22.41
N GLN A 101 -6.70 40.77 23.48
CA GLN A 101 -6.94 42.15 23.89
C GLN A 101 -5.77 43.04 23.46
N SER A 102 -6.10 44.26 23.06
CA SER A 102 -5.18 45.33 22.65
C SER A 102 -5.69 46.69 23.15
N PRO A 103 -4.86 47.75 23.17
CA PRO A 103 -5.29 49.10 23.56
C PRO A 103 -6.48 49.64 22.74
N SER A 104 -6.60 49.16 21.51
CA SER A 104 -7.63 49.51 20.52
C SER A 104 -8.91 48.65 20.64
N GLY A 105 -8.94 47.64 21.53
CA GLY A 105 -10.10 46.81 21.83
C GLY A 105 -9.82 45.30 21.88
N LEU A 106 -10.90 44.52 21.88
CA LEU A 106 -10.86 43.06 21.78
C LEU A 106 -10.91 42.63 20.30
N SER A 107 -10.09 41.67 19.89
CA SER A 107 -10.14 41.10 18.55
C SER A 107 -11.38 40.23 18.34
N GLU A 108 -11.77 40.03 17.08
CA GLU A 108 -12.61 38.90 16.71
C GLU A 108 -11.87 37.56 16.95
N HIS A 109 -12.62 36.46 17.05
CA HIS A 109 -12.05 35.11 17.17
C HIS A 109 -11.31 34.65 15.92
N SER A 110 -10.33 33.79 16.12
CA SER A 110 -9.68 33.01 15.06
C SER A 110 -10.64 32.09 14.32
N ASP A 111 -10.18 31.59 13.17
CA ASP A 111 -10.68 30.34 12.59
C ASP A 111 -10.71 29.19 13.62
N PRO A 112 -11.60 28.21 13.49
CA PRO A 112 -11.68 27.09 14.41
C PRO A 112 -10.57 26.05 14.17
N LEU A 113 -9.94 25.62 15.26
CA LEU A 113 -9.02 24.48 15.34
C LEU A 113 -9.74 23.30 16.01
N GLU A 114 -10.16 22.30 15.24
CA GLU A 114 -10.68 21.04 15.80
C GLU A 114 -9.49 20.18 16.29
N LEU A 115 -9.36 20.03 17.62
CA LEU A 115 -8.35 19.19 18.24
C LEU A 115 -8.96 17.81 18.57
N VAL A 116 -8.31 16.75 18.11
CA VAL A 116 -8.79 15.37 18.14
C VAL A 116 -7.87 14.49 18.98
N VAL A 117 -8.45 13.67 19.86
CA VAL A 117 -7.73 12.58 20.53
C VAL A 117 -7.91 11.28 19.75
N THR A 118 -6.83 10.54 19.56
CA THR A 118 -6.80 9.20 18.95
C THR A 118 -6.35 8.16 19.98
N GLY A 119 -6.73 6.89 19.78
CA GLY A 119 -6.44 5.81 20.71
C GLY A 119 -7.56 5.46 21.70
N TYR A 120 -8.73 6.11 21.59
CA TYR A 120 -9.85 5.92 22.52
C TYR A 120 -10.71 4.67 22.22
N HIS A 121 -10.61 4.13 21.01
CA HIS A 121 -11.28 2.89 20.58
C HIS A 121 -10.31 1.91 19.89
N ILE A 122 -10.70 0.64 19.73
CA ILE A 122 -9.89 -0.40 19.07
C ILE A 122 -9.64 -0.03 17.59
N LYS A 123 -8.43 -0.31 17.08
CA LYS A 123 -8.04 0.06 15.69
C LYS A 123 -8.89 -0.66 14.63
N PRO A 124 -9.27 0.01 13.54
CA PRO A 124 -9.77 -0.64 12.33
C PRO A 124 -8.64 -1.30 11.54
N SER A 125 -9.01 -2.16 10.57
CA SER A 125 -8.13 -2.63 9.51
C SER A 125 -8.18 -1.70 8.30
N LEU A 126 -7.07 -1.59 7.56
CA LEU A 126 -6.98 -0.84 6.30
C LEU A 126 -6.41 -1.75 5.22
N SER A 127 -7.04 -1.79 4.05
CA SER A 127 -6.60 -2.55 2.87
C SER A 127 -6.84 -1.76 1.59
N ALA A 128 -6.19 -2.17 0.49
CA ALA A 128 -6.39 -1.61 -0.85
C ALA A 128 -7.08 -2.64 -1.75
N VAL A 129 -8.13 -2.19 -2.44
CA VAL A 129 -8.98 -2.98 -3.33
C VAL A 129 -8.84 -2.45 -4.76
N PRO A 130 -8.48 -3.28 -5.75
CA PRO A 130 -8.19 -4.72 -5.65
C PRO A 130 -6.77 -5.06 -5.16
N SER A 131 -5.86 -4.08 -5.09
CA SER A 131 -4.46 -4.27 -4.67
C SER A 131 -3.79 -2.95 -4.25
N PRO A 132 -2.75 -2.98 -3.39
CA PRO A 132 -1.97 -1.79 -3.04
C PRO A 132 -0.97 -1.37 -4.14
N ASN A 133 -0.71 -2.21 -5.15
CA ASN A 133 -0.05 -1.76 -6.37
C ASN A 133 -1.06 -1.06 -7.30
N VAL A 134 -0.68 0.11 -7.80
CA VAL A 134 -1.48 0.99 -8.65
C VAL A 134 -0.56 1.57 -9.73
N THR A 135 -1.03 1.70 -10.98
CA THR A 135 -0.25 2.40 -12.02
C THR A 135 -0.24 3.91 -11.80
N SER A 136 0.81 4.59 -12.26
CA SER A 136 0.86 6.05 -12.33
C SER A 136 -0.36 6.62 -13.07
N GLY A 137 -1.02 7.62 -12.50
CA GLY A 137 -2.31 8.15 -12.97
C GLY A 137 -3.54 7.29 -12.63
N GLY A 138 -3.35 6.07 -12.14
CA GLY A 138 -4.41 5.14 -11.75
C GLY A 138 -5.16 5.54 -10.48
N LYS A 139 -6.25 4.82 -10.21
CA LYS A 139 -7.10 4.99 -9.01
C LYS A 139 -7.21 3.65 -8.28
N VAL A 140 -7.39 3.70 -6.96
CA VAL A 140 -7.58 2.55 -6.07
C VAL A 140 -8.62 2.89 -5.02
N THR A 141 -9.33 1.89 -4.50
CA THR A 141 -10.23 2.06 -3.36
C THR A 141 -9.55 1.56 -2.10
N LEU A 142 -9.42 2.38 -1.07
CA LEU A 142 -8.99 1.93 0.25
C LEU A 142 -10.21 1.53 1.08
N GLN A 143 -10.22 0.31 1.58
CA GLN A 143 -11.24 -0.23 2.46
C GLN A 143 -10.75 -0.11 3.90
N CYS A 144 -11.36 0.77 4.68
CA CYS A 144 -11.21 0.78 6.13
C CYS A 144 -12.36 -0.01 6.74
N GLY A 145 -12.09 -1.00 7.60
CA GLY A 145 -13.10 -1.90 8.15
C GLY A 145 -12.95 -2.13 9.65
N SER A 146 -14.06 -2.42 10.32
CA SER A 146 -14.07 -2.81 11.74
C SER A 146 -15.26 -3.70 12.06
N ARG A 147 -15.13 -4.48 13.15
CA ARG A 147 -16.26 -5.11 13.84
C ARG A 147 -16.95 -4.16 14.82
N MET A 148 -16.30 -3.06 15.19
CA MET A 148 -16.91 -1.98 15.94
C MET A 148 -17.88 -1.22 15.02
N GLY A 149 -19.10 -0.99 15.49
CA GLY A 149 -20.12 -0.21 14.79
C GLY A 149 -19.86 1.29 14.76
N PHE A 150 -18.68 1.72 14.29
CA PHE A 150 -18.37 3.13 14.08
C PHE A 150 -19.33 3.73 13.06
N ASP A 151 -19.79 4.96 13.30
CA ASP A 151 -20.70 5.68 12.39
C ASP A 151 -19.94 6.31 11.22
N LYS A 152 -18.69 6.71 11.44
CA LYS A 152 -17.84 7.38 10.46
C LYS A 152 -16.42 6.86 10.54
N PHE A 153 -15.76 6.81 9.38
CA PHE A 153 -14.34 6.51 9.25
C PHE A 153 -13.60 7.70 8.65
N VAL A 154 -12.35 7.89 9.09
CA VAL A 154 -11.43 8.92 8.62
C VAL A 154 -10.23 8.26 7.97
N LEU A 155 -9.86 8.70 6.77
CA LEU A 155 -8.61 8.37 6.12
C LEU A 155 -7.63 9.53 6.27
N MET A 156 -6.49 9.27 6.91
CA MET A 156 -5.36 10.19 7.02
C MET A 156 -4.27 9.76 6.04
N LYS A 157 -3.71 10.72 5.29
CA LYS A 157 -2.48 10.53 4.51
C LYS A 157 -1.29 10.98 5.35
N GLU A 158 -0.21 10.20 5.35
CA GLU A 158 1.01 10.55 6.08
C GLU A 158 1.63 11.85 5.53
N GLY A 159 2.05 12.74 6.44
CA GLY A 159 2.57 14.07 6.13
C GLY A 159 1.51 15.17 6.00
N GLU A 160 0.22 14.82 5.86
CA GLU A 160 -0.87 15.81 5.80
C GLU A 160 -1.43 16.09 7.22
N PRO A 161 -1.57 17.36 7.64
CA PRO A 161 -2.11 17.70 8.97
C PRO A 161 -3.64 17.61 9.06
N ARG A 162 -4.33 17.37 7.94
CA ARG A 162 -5.79 17.29 7.84
C ARG A 162 -6.22 15.92 7.29
N PRO A 163 -7.44 15.44 7.60
CA PRO A 163 -8.04 14.30 6.93
C PRO A 163 -7.95 14.40 5.40
N PHE A 164 -7.58 13.30 4.76
CA PHE A 164 -7.66 13.18 3.31
C PHE A 164 -9.13 13.07 2.88
N LEU A 165 -9.90 12.24 3.59
CA LEU A 165 -11.35 12.11 3.42
C LEU A 165 -11.98 11.50 4.67
N THR A 166 -13.21 11.92 5.00
CA THR A 166 -14.06 11.31 6.03
C THR A 166 -15.33 10.80 5.36
N LEU A 167 -15.74 9.57 5.65
CA LEU A 167 -16.93 8.94 5.06
C LEU A 167 -17.83 8.34 6.13
N ASP A 168 -19.13 8.32 5.82
CA ASP A 168 -20.13 7.55 6.57
C ASP A 168 -19.90 6.05 6.43
N SER A 169 -20.14 5.35 7.54
CA SER A 169 -19.97 3.92 7.67
C SER A 169 -21.09 3.15 6.97
N GLN A 170 -20.70 2.12 6.24
CA GLN A 170 -21.59 1.22 5.52
C GLN A 170 -21.53 -0.15 6.16
N ARG A 171 -22.70 -0.74 6.45
CA ARG A 171 -22.79 -2.09 7.00
C ARG A 171 -22.68 -3.12 5.87
N HIS A 172 -21.65 -3.95 5.94
CA HIS A 172 -21.39 -5.04 5.01
C HIS A 172 -22.19 -6.30 5.38
N THR A 173 -22.33 -7.23 4.44
CA THR A 173 -23.23 -8.40 4.56
C THR A 173 -22.76 -9.44 5.60
N ASP A 174 -21.48 -9.45 5.94
CA ASP A 174 -20.91 -10.25 7.04
C ASP A 174 -21.04 -9.57 8.42
N GLY A 175 -21.74 -8.43 8.49
CA GLY A 175 -21.95 -7.65 9.71
C GLY A 175 -20.80 -6.71 10.08
N GLN A 176 -19.72 -6.65 9.31
CA GLN A 176 -18.68 -5.64 9.51
C GLN A 176 -19.16 -4.24 9.08
N PHE A 177 -18.54 -3.22 9.66
CA PHE A 177 -18.75 -1.81 9.35
C PHE A 177 -17.53 -1.29 8.61
N GLN A 178 -17.72 -0.56 7.50
CA GLN A 178 -16.63 -0.17 6.63
C GLN A 178 -16.87 1.17 5.91
N ALA A 179 -15.79 1.77 5.41
CA ALA A 179 -15.84 2.83 4.42
C ALA A 179 -14.90 2.53 3.26
N LEU A 180 -15.35 2.87 2.04
CA LEU A 180 -14.64 2.66 0.79
C LEU A 180 -14.18 4.01 0.24
N PHE A 181 -12.91 4.35 0.49
CA PHE A 181 -12.31 5.63 0.13
C PHE A 181 -11.70 5.58 -1.27
N PRO A 182 -12.22 6.31 -2.27
CA PRO A 182 -11.58 6.43 -3.57
C PRO A 182 -10.30 7.29 -3.46
N VAL A 183 -9.17 6.75 -3.90
CA VAL A 183 -7.86 7.42 -3.91
C VAL A 183 -7.32 7.47 -5.34
N GLY A 184 -6.98 8.66 -5.80
CA GLY A 184 -6.28 8.91 -7.06
C GLY A 184 -6.88 10.06 -7.89
N PRO A 185 -6.25 10.45 -9.02
CA PRO A 185 -5.11 9.78 -9.67
C PRO A 185 -3.83 9.80 -8.80
N VAL A 186 -3.18 8.63 -8.63
CA VAL A 186 -1.93 8.54 -7.87
C VAL A 186 -0.74 9.01 -8.70
N THR A 187 0.25 9.64 -8.07
CA THR A 187 1.42 10.23 -8.76
C THR A 187 2.73 9.77 -8.10
N PRO A 188 3.73 9.29 -8.86
CA PRO A 188 4.96 8.73 -8.29
C PRO A 188 5.92 9.77 -7.68
N ARG A 189 5.53 11.06 -7.68
CA ARG A 189 6.30 12.14 -7.01
C ARG A 189 5.99 12.28 -5.52
N LEU A 190 4.95 11.62 -5.02
CA LEU A 190 4.50 11.69 -3.64
C LEU A 190 4.51 10.30 -3.00
N ARG A 191 4.78 10.24 -1.69
CA ARG A 191 4.58 9.02 -0.89
C ARG A 191 3.10 8.87 -0.57
N TRP A 192 2.54 7.71 -0.88
CA TRP A 192 1.12 7.39 -0.71
C TRP A 192 0.92 6.39 0.43
N MET A 193 1.33 6.80 1.64
CA MET A 193 1.10 6.04 2.86
C MET A 193 -0.13 6.58 3.61
N PHE A 194 -1.02 5.69 4.01
CA PHE A 194 -2.29 6.00 4.64
C PHE A 194 -2.48 5.26 5.97
N ARG A 195 -3.27 5.86 6.85
CA ARG A 195 -3.79 5.26 8.10
C ARG A 195 -5.27 5.60 8.21
N CYS A 196 -6.09 4.70 8.74
CA CYS A 196 -7.51 4.96 8.96
C CYS A 196 -7.92 4.83 10.43
N TYR A 197 -9.00 5.54 10.76
CA TYR A 197 -9.54 5.69 12.10
C TYR A 197 -11.07 5.56 12.03
N GLY A 198 -11.71 5.12 13.11
CA GLY A 198 -13.17 5.11 13.26
C GLY A 198 -13.63 5.91 14.49
N TYR A 199 -14.83 6.49 14.42
CA TYR A 199 -15.44 7.22 15.53
C TYR A 199 -16.98 7.15 15.50
N TYR A 200 -17.62 7.58 16.60
CA TYR A 200 -19.08 7.65 16.75
C TYR A 200 -19.59 9.10 16.68
N SER A 201 -20.78 9.31 16.13
CA SER A 201 -21.33 10.64 15.83
C SER A 201 -21.59 11.50 17.09
N ASN A 202 -21.73 10.86 18.25
CA ASN A 202 -21.86 11.51 19.55
C ASN A 202 -20.50 11.93 20.15
N THR A 203 -19.38 11.37 19.69
CA THR A 203 -18.02 11.65 20.18
C THR A 203 -17.02 12.01 19.06
N PRO A 204 -17.33 12.97 18.16
CA PRO A 204 -16.61 13.14 16.89
C PRO A 204 -15.12 13.55 16.97
N ARG A 205 -14.61 13.91 18.15
CA ARG A 205 -13.18 14.19 18.42
C ARG A 205 -12.46 13.08 19.18
N MET A 206 -13.12 11.94 19.44
CA MET A 206 -12.56 10.76 20.10
C MET A 206 -12.48 9.63 19.07
N TRP A 207 -11.30 9.40 18.51
CA TRP A 207 -11.11 8.41 17.45
C TRP A 207 -10.44 7.15 17.99
N SER A 208 -10.55 6.07 17.23
CA SER A 208 -9.82 4.83 17.46
C SER A 208 -8.30 5.02 17.54
N LEU A 209 -7.60 3.97 17.98
CA LEU A 209 -6.22 3.71 17.58
C LEU A 209 -6.12 3.74 16.04
N SER A 210 -4.95 4.12 15.52
CA SER A 210 -4.66 4.04 14.09
C SER A 210 -4.74 2.59 13.60
N SER A 211 -5.25 2.39 12.38
CA SER A 211 -4.93 1.19 11.61
C SER A 211 -3.41 1.01 11.47
N ASP A 212 -2.98 -0.18 11.09
CA ASP A 212 -1.64 -0.36 10.55
C ASP A 212 -1.47 0.47 9.26
N PRO A 213 -0.27 1.00 8.98
CA PRO A 213 -0.04 1.87 7.82
C PRO A 213 -0.06 1.07 6.52
N LEU A 214 -0.71 1.63 5.50
CA LEU A 214 -0.79 1.05 4.16
C LEU A 214 -0.11 1.97 3.15
N GLU A 215 0.97 1.51 2.52
CA GLU A 215 1.65 2.22 1.44
C GLU A 215 1.23 1.67 0.06
N LEU A 216 0.90 2.58 -0.86
CA LEU A 216 0.63 2.22 -2.25
C LEU A 216 1.93 2.17 -3.05
N LEU A 217 2.18 1.05 -3.73
CA LEU A 217 3.23 0.97 -4.74
C LEU A 217 2.72 1.64 -6.01
N VAL A 218 3.40 2.70 -6.47
CA VAL A 218 3.07 3.38 -7.73
C VAL A 218 3.97 2.84 -8.84
N SER A 219 3.43 1.93 -9.67
CA SER A 219 4.10 1.37 -10.84
C SER A 219 4.16 2.40 -11.99
N GLY A 220 5.37 2.65 -12.46
CA GLY A 220 5.69 3.51 -13.60
C GLY A 220 5.81 2.76 -14.93
N ALA A 221 6.38 3.44 -15.93
CA ALA A 221 6.60 2.89 -17.27
C ALA A 221 7.97 2.18 -17.45
N SER A 222 8.78 2.08 -16.39
CA SER A 222 10.12 1.48 -16.47
C SER A 222 10.08 -0.05 -16.65
N ARG A 223 11.11 -0.61 -17.32
CA ARG A 223 11.19 -2.03 -17.73
C ARG A 223 10.97 -2.98 -16.54
N LYS A 224 10.09 -3.97 -16.72
CA LYS A 224 9.78 -4.97 -15.67
C LYS A 224 10.99 -5.86 -15.37
N PRO A 225 11.21 -6.25 -14.10
CA PRO A 225 12.16 -7.29 -13.73
C PRO A 225 11.60 -8.69 -14.03
N SER A 226 12.48 -9.69 -14.00
CA SER A 226 12.14 -11.12 -14.03
C SER A 226 12.13 -11.69 -12.62
N LEU A 227 11.05 -12.41 -12.26
CA LEU A 227 10.93 -13.11 -10.98
C LEU A 227 11.14 -14.61 -11.18
N LEU A 228 12.10 -15.17 -10.45
CA LEU A 228 12.58 -16.56 -10.60
C LEU A 228 12.51 -17.31 -9.26
N THR A 229 12.48 -18.64 -9.35
CA THR A 229 12.61 -19.58 -8.23
C THR A 229 13.68 -20.61 -8.57
N GLN A 230 14.62 -20.85 -7.66
CA GLN A 230 15.66 -21.87 -7.85
C GLN A 230 15.13 -23.28 -7.62
N GLN A 231 14.12 -23.43 -6.76
CA GLN A 231 13.52 -24.71 -6.38
C GLN A 231 12.39 -25.16 -7.32
N GLY A 232 11.99 -24.30 -8.28
CA GLY A 232 10.79 -24.49 -9.09
C GLY A 232 9.52 -23.93 -8.42
N PRO A 233 8.36 -23.98 -9.10
CA PRO A 233 7.11 -23.39 -8.61
C PRO A 233 6.31 -24.29 -7.65
N VAL A 234 6.60 -25.60 -7.61
CA VAL A 234 5.97 -26.57 -6.69
C VAL A 234 6.97 -26.90 -5.59
N VAL A 235 6.59 -26.65 -4.33
CA VAL A 235 7.47 -26.76 -3.16
C VAL A 235 6.86 -27.62 -2.06
N SER A 236 7.71 -28.36 -1.34
CA SER A 236 7.31 -29.30 -0.28
C SER A 236 7.53 -28.70 1.11
N PRO A 237 6.67 -29.01 2.11
CA PRO A 237 6.86 -28.58 3.49
C PRO A 237 8.26 -28.90 4.05
N GLY A 238 8.80 -27.98 4.86
CA GLY A 238 10.13 -28.13 5.46
C GLY A 238 11.32 -27.77 4.54
N GLN A 239 11.12 -27.60 3.23
CA GLN A 239 12.12 -26.93 2.38
C GLN A 239 12.21 -25.44 2.73
N SER A 240 13.31 -24.78 2.34
CA SER A 240 13.42 -23.31 2.38
C SER A 240 13.38 -22.77 0.95
N VAL A 241 12.65 -21.67 0.73
CA VAL A 241 12.43 -21.09 -0.60
C VAL A 241 13.02 -19.69 -0.68
N THR A 242 13.77 -19.42 -1.75
CA THR A 242 14.28 -18.08 -2.09
C THR A 242 13.82 -17.71 -3.48
N LEU A 243 13.08 -16.60 -3.59
CA LEU A 243 12.74 -16.03 -4.89
C LEU A 243 13.78 -14.99 -5.29
N GLN A 244 14.28 -15.08 -6.52
CA GLN A 244 15.26 -14.14 -7.06
C GLN A 244 14.55 -13.17 -7.99
N CYS A 245 14.74 -11.87 -7.79
CA CYS A 245 14.23 -10.85 -8.67
C CYS A 245 15.39 -10.17 -9.39
N LEU A 246 15.45 -10.26 -10.72
CA LEU A 246 16.58 -9.82 -11.54
C LEU A 246 16.13 -8.79 -12.59
N SER A 247 17.01 -7.87 -12.97
CA SER A 247 16.82 -6.95 -14.08
C SER A 247 18.14 -6.61 -14.79
N ASP A 248 18.00 -6.34 -16.08
CA ASP A 248 18.99 -5.70 -16.94
C ASP A 248 19.07 -4.17 -16.77
N VAL A 249 18.19 -3.59 -15.94
CA VAL A 249 18.25 -2.20 -15.48
C VAL A 249 18.93 -2.13 -14.12
N ASP A 250 19.80 -1.15 -13.93
CA ASP A 250 20.52 -0.85 -12.68
C ASP A 250 19.60 -0.27 -11.57
N TYR A 251 18.55 -1.01 -11.22
CA TYR A 251 17.74 -0.76 -10.01
C TYR A 251 18.60 -0.98 -8.77
N ASP A 252 18.42 -0.17 -7.74
CA ASP A 252 19.14 -0.28 -6.45
C ASP A 252 18.23 -0.78 -5.31
N ARG A 253 16.92 -0.87 -5.56
CA ARG A 253 15.92 -1.41 -4.64
C ARG A 253 14.89 -2.27 -5.36
N PHE A 254 14.43 -3.30 -4.69
CA PHE A 254 13.42 -4.24 -5.16
C PHE A 254 12.30 -4.41 -4.14
N ALA A 255 11.09 -4.68 -4.62
CA ALA A 255 9.93 -5.04 -3.81
C ALA A 255 9.32 -6.35 -4.29
N LEU A 256 9.10 -7.30 -3.39
CA LEU A 256 8.33 -8.52 -3.65
C LEU A 256 6.95 -8.40 -2.99
N TYR A 257 5.90 -8.49 -3.80
CA TYR A 257 4.51 -8.47 -3.35
C TYR A 257 3.84 -9.83 -3.56
N LYS A 258 3.10 -10.30 -2.54
CA LYS A 258 2.23 -11.47 -2.64
C LYS A 258 0.78 -11.02 -2.79
N LYS A 259 0.13 -11.42 -3.89
CA LYS A 259 -1.27 -11.07 -4.18
C LYS A 259 -2.19 -11.51 -3.04
N ASN A 260 -3.09 -10.62 -2.63
CA ASN A 260 -4.06 -10.80 -1.54
C ASN A 260 -3.43 -11.01 -0.15
N SER A 261 -2.12 -10.82 0.05
CA SER A 261 -1.60 -10.78 1.43
C SER A 261 -2.01 -9.49 2.14
N ARG A 262 -2.05 -9.57 3.48
CA ARG A 262 -2.19 -8.42 4.38
C ARG A 262 -0.83 -7.84 4.78
N ASP A 263 0.23 -8.61 4.62
CA ASP A 263 1.59 -8.18 4.92
C ASP A 263 2.05 -7.11 3.92
N PRO A 264 2.88 -6.13 4.35
CA PRO A 264 3.47 -5.17 3.44
C PRO A 264 4.40 -5.86 2.42
N PRO A 265 4.68 -5.25 1.27
CA PRO A 265 5.67 -5.74 0.33
C PRO A 265 7.03 -5.93 1.01
N LEU A 266 7.71 -7.05 0.73
CA LEU A 266 9.07 -7.27 1.20
C LEU A 266 10.01 -6.38 0.39
N HIS A 267 10.73 -5.47 1.06
CA HIS A 267 11.67 -4.57 0.44
C HIS A 267 13.12 -5.03 0.65
N ARG A 268 13.92 -4.94 -0.41
CA ARG A 268 15.39 -5.12 -0.39
C ARG A 268 16.05 -3.93 -1.06
N VAL A 269 17.10 -3.39 -0.46
CA VAL A 269 18.03 -2.46 -1.09
C VAL A 269 19.30 -3.25 -1.39
N GLN A 270 19.79 -3.19 -2.62
CA GLN A 270 20.96 -3.92 -3.07
C GLN A 270 21.81 -2.99 -3.95
N GLN A 271 23.09 -2.85 -3.62
CA GLN A 271 24.01 -2.06 -4.43
C GLN A 271 24.27 -2.79 -5.77
N PRO A 272 24.05 -2.16 -6.94
CA PRO A 272 24.20 -2.81 -8.23
C PRO A 272 25.61 -3.38 -8.44
N GLN A 273 25.68 -4.60 -8.98
CA GLN A 273 26.92 -5.19 -9.50
C GLN A 273 26.86 -5.22 -11.03
N ALA A 274 28.02 -5.11 -11.67
CA ALA A 274 28.12 -4.68 -13.07
C ALA A 274 27.39 -5.63 -14.05
N GLY A 275 26.32 -5.13 -14.67
CA GLY A 275 25.63 -5.74 -15.82
C GLY A 275 24.35 -6.53 -15.50
N LEU A 276 24.08 -6.83 -14.22
CA LEU A 276 22.83 -7.43 -13.76
C LEU A 276 22.53 -6.95 -12.33
N SER A 277 21.41 -6.26 -12.15
CA SER A 277 20.92 -5.95 -10.80
C SER A 277 19.88 -6.99 -10.36
N GLY A 278 19.82 -7.26 -9.06
CA GLY A 278 18.82 -8.16 -8.51
C GLY A 278 18.83 -8.23 -6.99
N ALA A 279 17.81 -8.89 -6.43
CA ALA A 279 17.71 -9.14 -5.00
C ALA A 279 17.10 -10.51 -4.71
N ASP A 280 17.64 -11.16 -3.67
CA ASP A 280 17.14 -12.43 -3.15
C ASP A 280 16.15 -12.19 -2.00
N PHE A 281 15.00 -12.86 -2.10
CA PHE A 281 13.92 -12.85 -1.13
C PHE A 281 13.80 -14.25 -0.51
N PRO A 282 14.58 -14.56 0.55
CA PRO A 282 14.38 -15.78 1.33
C PRO A 282 13.05 -15.68 2.07
N LEU A 283 12.11 -16.56 1.72
CA LEU A 283 10.79 -16.66 2.35
C LEU A 283 10.77 -17.60 3.55
N GLY A 284 11.87 -18.32 3.78
CA GLY A 284 12.04 -19.26 4.89
C GLY A 284 11.37 -20.60 4.63
N SER A 285 11.07 -21.33 5.71
CA SER A 285 10.53 -22.68 5.68
C SER A 285 9.12 -22.74 5.10
N VAL A 286 8.88 -23.66 4.17
CA VAL A 286 7.59 -23.86 3.49
C VAL A 286 6.48 -24.22 4.49
N SER A 287 5.44 -23.40 4.49
CA SER A 287 4.17 -23.58 5.20
C SER A 287 2.98 -23.44 4.23
N SER A 288 1.78 -23.80 4.65
CA SER A 288 0.55 -23.59 3.86
C SER A 288 0.32 -22.12 3.49
N SER A 289 0.71 -21.17 4.35
CA SER A 289 0.59 -19.74 4.09
C SER A 289 1.63 -19.19 3.11
N LEU A 290 2.62 -19.99 2.67
CA LEU A 290 3.52 -19.62 1.57
C LEU A 290 2.79 -19.64 0.22
N GLY A 291 1.89 -20.60 -0.02
CA GLY A 291 1.20 -20.78 -1.30
C GLY A 291 0.47 -19.51 -1.78
N GLY A 292 0.69 -19.11 -3.03
CA GLY A 292 0.10 -17.89 -3.60
C GLY A 292 0.84 -17.34 -4.81
N ARG A 293 0.32 -16.23 -5.35
CA ARG A 293 0.87 -15.55 -6.52
C ARG A 293 1.76 -14.37 -6.12
N TYR A 294 3.00 -14.39 -6.57
CA TYR A 294 4.02 -13.38 -6.29
C TYR A 294 4.31 -12.51 -7.52
N THR A 295 4.78 -11.29 -7.29
CA THR A 295 5.16 -10.32 -8.33
C THR A 295 6.24 -9.39 -7.77
N CYS A 296 7.27 -9.11 -8.56
CA CYS A 296 8.37 -8.24 -8.17
C CYS A 296 8.39 -6.91 -8.94
N TYR A 297 8.97 -5.89 -8.34
CA TYR A 297 9.20 -4.55 -8.87
C TYR A 297 10.65 -4.14 -8.59
N GLY A 298 11.29 -3.47 -9.54
CA GLY A 298 12.56 -2.77 -9.34
C GLY A 298 12.32 -1.27 -9.17
N GLY A 299 13.29 -0.56 -8.59
CA GLY A 299 13.25 0.89 -8.42
C GLY A 299 14.62 1.48 -8.12
N HIS A 300 14.68 2.80 -8.02
CA HIS A 300 15.89 3.53 -7.61
C HIS A 300 15.62 4.27 -6.30
N SER A 301 16.62 4.45 -5.45
CA SER A 301 16.45 4.94 -4.07
C SER A 301 16.15 6.43 -3.99
N LEU A 302 16.45 7.18 -5.06
CA LEU A 302 16.09 8.59 -5.21
C LEU A 302 14.73 8.80 -5.88
N SER A 303 14.02 7.73 -6.28
CA SER A 303 12.70 7.80 -6.90
C SER A 303 11.68 7.00 -6.12
N LEU A 304 10.50 7.58 -5.87
CA LEU A 304 9.36 6.85 -5.30
C LEU A 304 8.61 6.01 -6.35
N GLU A 305 8.92 6.19 -7.64
CA GLU A 305 8.41 5.38 -8.75
C GLU A 305 9.01 3.96 -8.73
N TRP A 306 8.17 2.96 -9.01
CA TRP A 306 8.56 1.57 -9.22
C TRP A 306 8.51 1.21 -10.71
N SER A 307 9.14 0.11 -11.11
CA SER A 307 9.01 -0.46 -12.44
C SER A 307 7.59 -0.93 -12.75
N ALA A 308 7.32 -1.29 -14.00
CA ALA A 308 6.24 -2.21 -14.31
C ALA A 308 6.43 -3.54 -13.52
N PRO A 309 5.34 -4.24 -13.15
CA PRO A 309 5.41 -5.53 -12.47
C PRO A 309 6.10 -6.60 -13.32
N SER A 310 6.85 -7.50 -12.66
CA SER A 310 7.28 -8.77 -13.26
C SER A 310 6.10 -9.58 -13.78
N ASP A 311 6.38 -10.57 -14.64
CA ASP A 311 5.40 -11.63 -14.83
C ASP A 311 5.14 -12.37 -13.49
N PRO A 312 3.90 -12.80 -13.22
CA PRO A 312 3.55 -13.34 -11.92
C PRO A 312 4.01 -14.79 -11.76
N LEU A 313 4.58 -15.10 -10.59
CA LEU A 313 5.02 -16.44 -10.22
C LEU A 313 4.07 -17.05 -9.19
N ASP A 314 3.37 -18.12 -9.56
CA ASP A 314 2.56 -18.91 -8.62
C ASP A 314 3.45 -19.92 -7.88
N ILE A 315 3.52 -19.81 -6.55
CA ILE A 315 4.15 -20.80 -5.67
C ILE A 315 3.06 -21.71 -5.10
N LEU A 316 3.27 -23.02 -5.21
CA LEU A 316 2.29 -24.06 -4.93
C LEU A 316 2.83 -25.05 -3.90
N VAL A 317 2.09 -25.30 -2.82
CA VAL A 317 2.57 -26.10 -1.68
C VAL A 317 2.01 -27.52 -1.74
N ALA A 318 2.88 -28.52 -1.79
CA ALA A 318 2.54 -29.95 -1.86
C ALA A 318 2.16 -30.56 -0.50
N GLY A 319 1.45 -31.69 -0.53
CA GLY A 319 1.08 -32.46 0.67
C GLY A 319 0.17 -31.71 1.64
N GLN A 320 -0.69 -30.82 1.13
CA GLN A 320 -1.63 -30.01 1.91
C GLN A 320 -3.08 -30.54 1.82
N LEU A 321 -3.37 -31.41 0.83
CA LEU A 321 -4.63 -32.13 0.71
C LEU A 321 -4.36 -33.64 0.91
N PRO A 322 -5.26 -34.39 1.59
CA PRO A 322 -5.03 -35.77 1.99
C PRO A 322 -5.11 -36.80 0.84
N SER A 323 -5.41 -36.36 -0.38
CA SER A 323 -5.44 -37.22 -1.55
C SER A 323 -4.03 -37.48 -2.10
N THR A 324 -3.87 -38.63 -2.76
CA THR A 324 -2.71 -38.96 -3.59
C THR A 324 -3.24 -39.41 -4.95
N PRO A 325 -2.98 -38.67 -6.05
CA PRO A 325 -3.38 -39.09 -7.38
C PRO A 325 -2.40 -40.14 -7.92
N SER A 326 -2.85 -40.95 -8.89
CA SER A 326 -1.95 -41.79 -9.69
C SER A 326 -1.79 -41.20 -11.09
N LEU A 327 -0.56 -41.29 -11.62
CA LEU A 327 -0.18 -40.84 -12.94
C LEU A 327 0.09 -42.04 -13.84
N SER A 328 -0.34 -41.97 -15.09
CA SER A 328 -0.16 -43.01 -16.11
C SER A 328 0.05 -42.37 -17.49
N VAL A 329 0.58 -43.13 -18.44
CA VAL A 329 0.94 -42.63 -19.77
C VAL A 329 0.42 -43.55 -20.87
N GLN A 330 0.04 -42.96 -22.00
CA GLN A 330 -0.31 -43.66 -23.24
C GLN A 330 0.44 -43.00 -24.41
N PRO A 331 0.98 -43.76 -25.39
CA PRO A 331 0.93 -45.23 -25.50
C PRO A 331 1.85 -45.96 -24.49
N GLY A 332 2.91 -45.31 -24.01
CA GLY A 332 3.86 -45.88 -23.05
C GLY A 332 4.90 -44.84 -22.57
N PRO A 333 5.80 -45.22 -21.64
CA PRO A 333 6.82 -44.33 -21.09
C PRO A 333 8.03 -44.12 -22.02
N THR A 334 8.16 -44.90 -23.10
CA THR A 334 9.20 -44.76 -24.11
C THR A 334 8.53 -44.58 -25.48
N VAL A 335 8.89 -43.51 -26.17
CA VAL A 335 8.27 -43.06 -27.44
C VAL A 335 9.32 -42.47 -28.39
N ALA A 336 9.02 -42.41 -29.68
CA ALA A 336 9.85 -41.72 -30.67
C ALA A 336 9.51 -40.23 -30.77
N SER A 337 10.53 -39.40 -31.05
CA SER A 337 10.33 -37.97 -31.36
C SER A 337 9.44 -37.83 -32.60
N GLY A 338 8.36 -37.07 -32.48
CA GLY A 338 7.28 -36.98 -33.49
C GLY A 338 5.97 -37.64 -33.06
N GLU A 339 5.98 -38.56 -32.09
CA GLU A 339 4.78 -39.24 -31.62
C GLU A 339 3.91 -38.37 -30.69
N ASN A 340 2.70 -38.85 -30.39
CA ASN A 340 1.75 -38.22 -29.48
C ASN A 340 1.72 -38.98 -28.15
N VAL A 341 1.85 -38.26 -27.03
CA VAL A 341 1.79 -38.82 -25.68
C VAL A 341 0.64 -38.17 -24.92
N THR A 342 -0.20 -38.97 -24.25
CA THR A 342 -1.15 -38.47 -23.25
C THR A 342 -0.78 -38.99 -21.87
N LEU A 343 -0.49 -38.06 -20.96
CA LEU A 343 -0.35 -38.33 -19.53
C LEU A 343 -1.74 -38.22 -18.88
N LEU A 344 -2.23 -39.32 -18.33
CA LEU A 344 -3.52 -39.44 -17.66
C LEU A 344 -3.32 -39.51 -16.15
N CYS A 345 -3.81 -38.50 -15.45
CA CYS A 345 -3.81 -38.42 -14.00
C CYS A 345 -5.22 -38.68 -13.43
N ARG A 346 -5.32 -39.45 -12.34
CA ARG A 346 -6.60 -39.87 -11.74
C ARG A 346 -6.57 -39.88 -10.21
N SER A 347 -7.72 -39.67 -9.57
CA SER A 347 -7.93 -39.84 -8.12
C SER A 347 -9.36 -40.32 -7.81
N MET A 348 -9.52 -41.06 -6.72
CA MET A 348 -10.83 -41.42 -6.15
C MET A 348 -11.39 -40.34 -5.21
N SER A 349 -10.56 -39.40 -4.78
CA SER A 349 -11.00 -38.23 -4.01
C SER A 349 -11.51 -37.14 -4.96
N SER A 350 -12.50 -36.35 -4.55
CA SER A 350 -12.89 -35.19 -5.34
C SER A 350 -11.77 -34.16 -5.39
N VAL A 351 -11.48 -33.67 -6.59
CA VAL A 351 -10.50 -32.63 -6.88
C VAL A 351 -11.01 -31.83 -8.07
N ASP A 352 -10.85 -30.49 -8.04
CA ASP A 352 -11.43 -29.62 -9.06
C ASP A 352 -10.49 -29.43 -10.26
N THR A 353 -9.19 -29.56 -10.01
CA THR A 353 -8.12 -29.30 -10.98
C THR A 353 -6.93 -30.20 -10.70
N PHE A 354 -6.43 -30.85 -11.74
CA PHE A 354 -5.15 -31.56 -11.72
C PHE A 354 -4.04 -30.66 -12.26
N LEU A 355 -2.84 -30.85 -11.74
CA LEU A 355 -1.62 -30.14 -12.14
C LEU A 355 -0.54 -31.17 -12.47
N LEU A 356 0.06 -31.05 -13.65
CA LEU A 356 1.18 -31.86 -14.10
C LEU A 356 2.46 -31.03 -14.05
N SER A 357 3.43 -31.47 -13.25
CA SER A 357 4.74 -30.83 -13.09
C SER A 357 5.85 -31.71 -13.67
N LYS A 358 6.88 -31.08 -14.23
CA LYS A 358 8.11 -31.75 -14.69
C LYS A 358 9.26 -31.37 -13.76
N GLU A 359 9.88 -32.37 -13.14
CA GLU A 359 10.96 -32.18 -12.18
C GLU A 359 12.19 -31.49 -12.81
N GLY A 360 12.91 -30.70 -12.01
CA GLY A 360 14.09 -29.97 -12.46
C GLY A 360 13.82 -28.80 -13.41
N THR A 361 12.55 -28.37 -13.59
CA THR A 361 12.22 -27.23 -14.46
C THR A 361 11.58 -26.07 -13.69
N ALA A 362 11.93 -24.83 -14.09
CA ALA A 362 11.32 -23.61 -13.58
C ALA A 362 9.98 -23.26 -14.26
N ASN A 363 9.50 -24.12 -15.17
CA ASN A 363 8.27 -23.90 -15.92
C ASN A 363 7.03 -24.05 -15.01
N PRO A 364 6.00 -23.19 -15.14
CA PRO A 364 4.73 -23.40 -14.44
C PRO A 364 4.11 -24.77 -14.77
N PRO A 365 3.56 -25.50 -13.79
CA PRO A 365 2.92 -26.78 -14.05
C PRO A 365 1.65 -26.60 -14.88
N LEU A 366 1.43 -27.52 -15.83
CA LEU A 366 0.24 -27.52 -16.67
C LEU A 366 -0.99 -27.81 -15.80
N ARG A 367 -2.04 -27.00 -15.91
CA ARG A 367 -3.30 -27.20 -15.16
C ARG A 367 -4.42 -27.66 -16.08
N ARG A 368 -5.20 -28.66 -15.65
CA ARG A 368 -6.43 -29.11 -16.31
C ARG A 368 -7.55 -29.27 -15.29
N ARG A 369 -8.76 -28.83 -15.63
CA ARG A 369 -9.97 -29.11 -14.83
C ARG A 369 -10.18 -30.62 -14.74
N SER A 370 -10.65 -31.11 -13.60
CA SER A 370 -11.06 -32.50 -13.45
C SER A 370 -12.32 -32.79 -14.26
N GLU A 371 -12.35 -33.95 -14.93
CA GLU A 371 -13.56 -34.62 -15.37
C GLU A 371 -13.91 -35.71 -14.35
N ASP A 372 -15.21 -35.90 -14.08
CA ASP A 372 -15.71 -37.12 -13.42
C ASP A 372 -16.07 -38.13 -14.50
N ARG A 373 -15.47 -39.32 -14.43
CA ARG A 373 -15.89 -40.49 -15.21
C ARG A 373 -16.15 -41.64 -14.24
N ALA A 374 -17.42 -42.01 -14.08
CA ALA A 374 -17.90 -43.10 -13.23
C ALA A 374 -17.49 -43.01 -11.74
N GLY A 375 -17.44 -41.81 -11.16
CA GLY A 375 -17.04 -41.58 -9.76
C GLY A 375 -15.52 -41.59 -9.55
N GLN A 376 -14.74 -41.55 -10.63
CA GLN A 376 -13.30 -41.29 -10.60
C GLN A 376 -13.00 -39.93 -11.24
N HIS A 377 -12.28 -39.10 -10.52
CA HIS A 377 -11.82 -37.80 -11.00
C HIS A 377 -10.54 -37.99 -11.82
N GLN A 378 -10.49 -37.44 -13.03
CA GLN A 378 -9.31 -37.55 -13.90
C GLN A 378 -9.07 -36.32 -14.78
N ALA A 379 -7.85 -36.19 -15.32
CA ALA A 379 -7.51 -35.24 -16.37
C ALA A 379 -6.45 -35.80 -17.32
N GLU A 380 -6.60 -35.46 -18.60
CA GLU A 380 -5.73 -35.87 -19.71
C GLU A 380 -4.82 -34.70 -20.13
N PHE A 381 -3.51 -34.96 -20.20
CA PHE A 381 -2.46 -34.01 -20.56
C PHE A 381 -1.75 -34.51 -21.84
N SER A 382 -2.31 -34.17 -23.00
CA SER A 382 -1.74 -34.54 -24.29
C SER A 382 -0.57 -33.62 -24.72
N MET A 383 0.47 -34.22 -25.28
CA MET A 383 1.66 -33.60 -25.85
C MET A 383 1.82 -34.14 -27.27
N SER A 384 1.84 -33.25 -28.26
CA SER A 384 1.78 -33.60 -29.68
C SER A 384 2.41 -32.48 -30.51
N PRO A 385 3.41 -32.77 -31.37
CA PRO A 385 4.31 -33.93 -31.30
C PRO A 385 5.31 -33.82 -30.14
N VAL A 386 5.82 -34.93 -29.62
CA VAL A 386 6.90 -34.91 -28.61
C VAL A 386 8.29 -34.72 -29.23
N THR A 387 9.18 -34.09 -28.48
CA THR A 387 10.60 -33.87 -28.81
C THR A 387 11.49 -34.27 -27.63
N SER A 388 12.81 -34.26 -27.79
CA SER A 388 13.74 -34.50 -26.67
C SER A 388 13.57 -33.54 -25.49
N ALA A 389 12.98 -32.34 -25.68
CA ALA A 389 12.67 -31.42 -24.57
C ALA A 389 11.59 -31.96 -23.60
N GLN A 390 10.76 -32.92 -24.03
CA GLN A 390 9.78 -33.61 -23.19
C GLN A 390 10.39 -34.78 -22.38
N TRP A 391 11.67 -35.11 -22.54
CA TRP A 391 12.35 -36.13 -21.72
C TRP A 391 12.38 -35.75 -20.22
N GLY A 392 12.01 -36.66 -19.32
CA GLY A 392 12.31 -36.57 -17.88
C GLY A 392 11.17 -36.98 -16.95
N SER A 393 11.33 -36.71 -15.65
CA SER A 393 10.38 -37.10 -14.60
C SER A 393 9.17 -36.17 -14.52
N TYR A 394 7.98 -36.77 -14.50
CA TYR A 394 6.71 -36.09 -14.31
C TYR A 394 6.01 -36.55 -13.03
N ARG A 395 5.38 -35.61 -12.30
CA ARG A 395 4.47 -35.90 -11.18
C ARG A 395 3.17 -35.11 -11.32
N CYS A 396 2.08 -35.71 -10.90
CA CYS A 396 0.76 -35.09 -10.86
C CYS A 396 0.33 -34.74 -9.43
N TYR A 397 -0.50 -33.71 -9.32
CA TYR A 397 -1.11 -33.22 -8.10
C TYR A 397 -2.58 -32.88 -8.34
N GLY A 398 -3.44 -33.05 -7.33
CA GLY A 398 -4.79 -32.48 -7.29
C GLY A 398 -4.84 -31.18 -6.50
N SER A 399 -5.83 -30.33 -6.78
CA SER A 399 -6.10 -29.09 -6.06
C SER A 399 -7.59 -28.73 -6.11
N HIS A 400 -8.05 -27.90 -5.16
CA HIS A 400 -9.42 -27.37 -5.13
C HIS A 400 -9.47 -25.91 -5.57
N SER A 401 -10.59 -25.53 -6.17
CA SER A 401 -10.92 -24.17 -6.62
C SER A 401 -10.95 -23.15 -5.47
N THR A 402 -11.24 -23.59 -4.25
CA THR A 402 -11.21 -22.78 -3.02
C THR A 402 -9.80 -22.52 -2.49
N SER A 403 -8.82 -23.36 -2.86
CA SER A 403 -7.42 -23.30 -2.38
C SER A 403 -6.40 -23.58 -3.50
N PRO A 404 -6.43 -22.83 -4.62
CA PRO A 404 -5.73 -23.18 -5.88
C PRO A 404 -4.19 -23.03 -5.86
N TYR A 405 -3.61 -22.83 -4.66
CA TYR A 405 -2.17 -22.82 -4.39
C TYR A 405 -1.74 -23.92 -3.39
N LEU A 406 -2.70 -24.71 -2.89
CA LEU A 406 -2.47 -25.87 -2.03
C LEU A 406 -2.74 -27.13 -2.86
N LEU A 407 -1.83 -28.09 -2.79
CA LEU A 407 -1.82 -29.30 -3.61
C LEU A 407 -1.91 -30.56 -2.74
N SER A 408 -2.36 -31.64 -3.37
CA SER A 408 -2.31 -33.00 -2.84
C SER A 408 -0.89 -33.47 -2.53
N HIS A 409 -0.76 -34.67 -1.97
CA HIS A 409 0.49 -35.41 -2.09
C HIS A 409 0.82 -35.65 -3.58
N PRO A 410 2.10 -35.69 -3.97
CA PRO A 410 2.49 -36.01 -5.35
C PRO A 410 2.06 -37.43 -5.72
N SER A 411 1.78 -37.66 -7.01
CA SER A 411 1.81 -39.02 -7.56
C SER A 411 3.22 -39.61 -7.48
N GLU A 412 3.32 -40.93 -7.63
CA GLU A 412 4.57 -41.57 -8.03
C GLU A 412 5.16 -40.90 -9.29
N PRO A 413 6.50 -40.84 -9.41
CA PRO A 413 7.17 -40.29 -10.58
C PRO A 413 6.99 -41.17 -11.82
N LEU A 414 6.82 -40.52 -12.97
CA LEU A 414 6.77 -41.16 -14.28
C LEU A 414 7.86 -40.57 -15.17
N GLU A 415 8.89 -41.37 -15.44
CA GLU A 415 9.93 -41.02 -16.42
C GLU A 415 9.41 -41.17 -17.85
N LEU A 416 9.41 -40.09 -18.62
CA LEU A 416 9.13 -40.11 -20.05
C LEU A 416 10.44 -40.08 -20.84
N GLN A 417 10.66 -41.11 -21.66
CA GLN A 417 11.83 -41.25 -22.52
C GLN A 417 11.44 -41.00 -23.98
N VAL A 418 12.11 -40.04 -24.63
CA VAL A 418 11.91 -39.70 -26.04
C VAL A 418 13.15 -40.08 -26.84
N SER A 419 13.03 -41.12 -27.65
CA SER A 419 14.07 -41.56 -28.59
C SER A 419 14.15 -40.64 -29.80
N ALA A 420 15.36 -40.42 -30.34
CA ALA A 420 15.52 -39.79 -31.64
C ALA A 420 14.87 -40.66 -32.73
N SER A 421 14.13 -40.04 -33.65
CA SER A 421 13.53 -40.77 -34.77
C SER A 421 14.63 -41.27 -35.70
N SER A 422 14.77 -42.60 -35.85
CA SER A 422 15.72 -43.23 -36.77
C SER A 422 15.21 -43.22 -38.22
N GLY A 423 14.69 -42.06 -38.65
CA GLY A 423 14.06 -41.83 -39.95
C GLY A 423 15.03 -41.45 -41.07
N ASP A 424 16.30 -41.86 -40.98
CA ASP A 424 17.35 -41.56 -41.96
C ASP A 424 18.03 -42.89 -42.35
N PRO A 425 18.00 -43.33 -43.63
CA PRO A 425 18.47 -44.66 -44.02
C PRO A 425 20.00 -44.73 -44.04
N GLY A 426 20.58 -45.01 -42.88
CA GLY A 426 22.02 -45.18 -42.70
C GLY A 426 22.62 -46.19 -43.70
N PRO A 427 23.69 -45.84 -44.44
CA PRO A 427 24.23 -46.69 -45.49
C PRO A 427 24.83 -47.99 -44.93
N SER A 428 24.60 -49.09 -45.65
CA SER A 428 25.08 -50.42 -45.26
C SER A 428 26.62 -50.50 -45.23
N PRO A 429 27.21 -51.29 -44.31
CA PRO A 429 28.66 -51.30 -44.13
C PRO A 429 29.38 -52.11 -45.22
N THR A 430 30.29 -51.44 -45.94
CA THR A 430 31.30 -52.10 -46.78
C THR A 430 32.66 -51.44 -46.55
N GLY A 431 33.62 -52.22 -46.04
CA GLY A 431 35.00 -51.78 -45.84
C GLY A 431 35.90 -51.98 -47.08
N PRO A 432 37.22 -51.86 -46.93
CA PRO A 432 37.82 -50.52 -46.91
C PRO A 432 39.01 -50.37 -47.89
N SER A 433 39.26 -49.15 -48.38
CA SER A 433 40.53 -48.83 -49.08
C SER A 433 40.92 -47.34 -49.01
N SER A 434 41.84 -47.06 -48.07
CA SER A 434 43.06 -46.23 -48.24
C SER A 434 43.04 -44.85 -48.96
N THR A 435 43.59 -43.86 -48.22
CA THR A 435 44.43 -42.74 -48.72
C THR A 435 43.78 -41.38 -49.08
N ALA A 436 43.68 -40.50 -48.08
CA ALA A 436 44.07 -39.07 -48.20
C ALA A 436 44.27 -38.42 -46.82
N GLY A 437 45.34 -37.64 -46.64
CA GLY A 437 45.64 -36.87 -45.42
C GLY A 437 44.98 -35.47 -45.38
N PRO A 438 45.05 -34.77 -44.23
CA PRO A 438 44.14 -33.65 -43.94
C PRO A 438 44.61 -32.28 -44.45
N ASN A 439 43.68 -31.46 -44.97
CA ASN A 439 43.98 -30.11 -45.47
C ASN A 439 43.10 -28.99 -44.83
N TRP A 440 42.58 -29.20 -43.61
CA TRP A 440 41.78 -28.18 -42.90
C TRP A 440 42.65 -27.09 -42.26
N HIS A 441 43.83 -27.47 -41.73
CA HIS A 441 44.76 -26.54 -41.05
C HIS A 441 45.21 -25.38 -41.95
N LEU A 442 45.34 -25.61 -43.27
CA LEU A 442 45.80 -24.61 -44.22
C LEU A 442 44.80 -23.46 -44.36
N TYR A 443 43.50 -23.77 -44.41
CA TYR A 443 42.43 -22.76 -44.45
C TYR A 443 42.37 -21.92 -43.17
N VAL A 444 42.57 -22.54 -42.00
CA VAL A 444 42.58 -21.82 -40.71
C VAL A 444 43.79 -20.88 -40.61
N LEU A 445 44.97 -21.31 -41.05
CA LEU A 445 46.17 -20.47 -41.09
C LEU A 445 46.02 -19.27 -42.04
N VAL A 446 45.45 -19.47 -43.22
CA VAL A 446 45.17 -18.37 -44.18
C VAL A 446 44.13 -17.40 -43.64
N GLY A 447 43.05 -17.89 -43.02
CA GLY A 447 42.02 -17.04 -42.41
C GLY A 447 42.56 -16.20 -41.24
N ALA A 448 43.32 -16.83 -40.32
CA ALA A 448 43.95 -16.13 -39.21
C ALA A 448 44.99 -15.08 -39.68
N SER A 449 45.76 -15.39 -40.72
CA SER A 449 46.70 -14.46 -41.34
C SER A 449 45.99 -13.20 -41.88
N GLY A 450 44.91 -13.38 -42.65
CA GLY A 450 44.13 -12.27 -43.19
C GLY A 450 43.54 -11.36 -42.11
N ALA A 451 42.97 -11.94 -41.05
CA ALA A 451 42.44 -11.19 -39.91
C ALA A 451 43.53 -10.40 -39.16
N PHE A 452 44.71 -10.99 -38.95
CA PHE A 452 45.82 -10.33 -38.26
C PHE A 452 46.40 -9.16 -39.07
N VAL A 453 46.53 -9.31 -40.39
CA VAL A 453 46.96 -8.23 -41.29
C VAL A 453 45.94 -7.07 -41.28
N LEU A 454 44.64 -7.37 -41.32
CA LEU A 454 43.58 -6.35 -41.20
C LEU A 454 43.67 -5.58 -39.87
N LEU A 455 43.87 -6.28 -38.75
CA LEU A 455 44.03 -5.67 -37.43
C LEU A 455 45.25 -4.73 -37.38
N LEU A 456 46.38 -5.17 -37.93
CA LEU A 456 47.61 -4.35 -38.03
C LEU A 456 47.40 -3.10 -38.89
N CYS A 457 46.73 -3.21 -40.04
CA CYS A 457 46.40 -2.06 -40.88
C CYS A 457 45.52 -1.03 -40.15
N LEU A 458 44.52 -1.47 -39.39
CA LEU A 458 43.68 -0.59 -38.57
C LEU A 458 44.49 0.08 -37.44
N LEU A 459 45.38 -0.65 -36.78
CA LEU A 459 46.30 -0.13 -35.77
C LEU A 459 47.23 0.96 -36.34
N VAL A 460 47.83 0.71 -37.51
CA VAL A 460 48.67 1.70 -38.21
C VAL A 460 47.86 2.93 -38.61
N LEU A 461 46.64 2.78 -39.12
CA LEU A 461 45.76 3.91 -39.45
C LEU A 461 45.40 4.74 -38.20
N LEU A 462 45.12 4.09 -37.07
CA LEU A 462 44.88 4.77 -35.78
C LEU A 462 46.12 5.50 -35.28
N LEU A 463 47.31 4.90 -35.38
CA LEU A 463 48.58 5.54 -35.01
C LEU A 463 48.92 6.72 -35.93
N VAL A 464 48.63 6.64 -37.23
CA VAL A 464 48.78 7.77 -38.17
C VAL A 464 47.78 8.88 -37.84
N ARG A 465 46.51 8.57 -37.54
CA ARG A 465 45.53 9.56 -37.07
C ARG A 465 45.98 10.24 -35.79
N ARG A 466 46.43 9.48 -34.78
CA ARG A 466 46.98 10.01 -33.53
C ARG A 466 48.24 10.85 -33.74
N ARG A 467 49.16 10.47 -34.65
CA ARG A 467 50.35 11.29 -35.00
C ARG A 467 50.00 12.57 -35.79
N ARG A 468 48.92 12.58 -36.57
CA ARG A 468 48.41 13.82 -37.21
C ARG A 468 47.78 14.77 -36.18
N GLN A 469 47.01 14.26 -35.23
CA GLN A 469 46.44 15.06 -34.13
C GLN A 469 47.51 15.54 -33.13
N GLY A 470 48.49 14.69 -32.79
CA GLY A 470 49.55 14.98 -31.83
C GLY A 470 50.61 16.00 -32.27
N LYS A 471 50.52 16.53 -33.50
CA LYS A 471 51.42 17.59 -34.00
C LYS A 471 50.85 19.02 -33.83
N GLY A 472 49.69 19.15 -33.19
CA GLY A 472 48.88 20.37 -33.15
C GLY A 472 48.89 21.18 -31.84
N ARG A 473 49.85 21.01 -30.92
CA ARG A 473 49.96 21.89 -29.73
C ARG A 473 51.38 21.96 -29.17
N LYS A 474 51.95 23.17 -29.11
CA LYS A 474 53.13 23.49 -28.27
C LYS A 474 52.64 23.88 -26.86
N PRO A 475 53.28 23.42 -25.78
CA PRO A 475 53.10 24.00 -24.45
C PRO A 475 53.99 25.24 -24.27
N GLY A 476 53.47 26.27 -23.60
CA GLY A 476 54.26 27.35 -22.99
C GLY A 476 54.05 27.32 -21.47
N PRO A 477 55.05 27.68 -20.65
CA PRO A 477 54.95 27.63 -19.19
C PRO A 477 54.10 28.78 -18.62
N ALA A 478 53.65 28.61 -17.37
CA ALA A 478 52.78 29.56 -16.67
C ALA A 478 53.56 30.66 -15.92
N ASP A 479 52.90 31.78 -15.65
CA ASP A 479 53.27 32.70 -14.56
C ASP A 479 52.04 33.51 -14.04
N ARG A 480 52.09 33.84 -12.74
CA ARG A 480 51.35 34.86 -11.95
C ARG A 480 49.81 35.07 -11.99
N GLU A 481 49.24 34.92 -10.79
CA GLU A 481 48.15 35.71 -10.13
C GLU A 481 48.41 37.25 -10.10
N PRO A 482 47.50 38.13 -9.59
CA PRO A 482 46.03 38.05 -9.39
C PRO A 482 45.29 39.35 -9.81
N LYS A 483 44.04 39.56 -9.32
CA LYS A 483 43.29 40.86 -9.23
C LYS A 483 42.75 41.47 -10.55
N ASP A 484 41.72 42.35 -10.57
CA ASP A 484 40.75 42.83 -9.56
C ASP A 484 39.40 43.19 -10.27
N ARG A 485 38.32 43.41 -9.50
CA ARG A 485 37.08 44.22 -9.76
C ARG A 485 36.48 44.45 -11.17
N GLY A 486 35.13 44.41 -11.21
CA GLY A 486 34.26 45.00 -12.25
C GLY A 486 33.27 43.96 -12.79
N LEU A 487 32.01 43.83 -12.33
CA LEU A 487 30.91 44.79 -12.05
C LEU A 487 30.28 45.39 -13.32
N GLN A 488 29.02 45.01 -13.58
CA GLN A 488 28.05 45.65 -14.51
C GLN A 488 28.41 45.58 -16.02
N ASP A 489 27.47 45.51 -16.96
CA ASP A 489 25.99 45.35 -16.89
C ASP A 489 25.46 44.55 -18.11
N SER A 490 24.14 44.54 -18.30
CA SER A 490 23.36 44.39 -19.54
C SER A 490 24.09 44.76 -20.87
N SER A 491 23.72 44.24 -22.05
CA SER A 491 22.37 43.93 -22.54
C SER A 491 22.37 43.08 -23.85
N ARG A 492 21.17 42.63 -24.29
CA ARG A 492 20.81 42.26 -25.69
C ARG A 492 20.83 43.54 -26.59
N PRO A 493 20.79 43.51 -27.95
CA PRO A 493 20.10 42.52 -28.82
C PRO A 493 20.66 42.29 -30.25
N ALA A 494 19.85 41.61 -31.10
CA ALA A 494 19.73 41.80 -32.57
C ALA A 494 20.91 41.36 -33.49
N ALA A 495 20.71 41.02 -34.77
CA ALA A 495 19.51 40.63 -35.54
C ALA A 495 19.92 40.01 -36.91
N ALA A 496 18.95 39.42 -37.64
CA ALA A 496 18.96 39.17 -39.10
C ALA A 496 19.98 38.14 -39.65
N ALA A 497 19.81 37.54 -40.85
CA ALA A 497 18.63 37.19 -41.66
C ALA A 497 19.09 36.22 -42.80
N GLN A 498 18.20 35.90 -43.75
CA GLN A 498 18.42 35.11 -44.99
C GLN A 498 18.57 33.57 -44.81
N GLU A 499 17.97 32.70 -45.64
CA GLU A 499 16.85 32.90 -46.58
C GLU A 499 16.09 31.56 -46.85
N GLU A 500 15.11 31.62 -47.76
CA GLU A 500 14.14 30.61 -48.22
C GLU A 500 14.80 29.32 -48.78
N THR A 501 14.13 28.18 -49.01
CA THR A 501 12.76 27.86 -49.51
C THR A 501 12.17 26.60 -48.85
N LEU A 502 10.89 26.54 -48.42
CA LEU A 502 9.64 26.36 -49.22
C LEU A 502 9.56 24.97 -49.90
N SER A 503 8.52 24.14 -49.78
CA SER A 503 7.07 24.37 -49.55
C SER A 503 6.51 23.61 -48.32
N ASP A 504 5.36 23.92 -47.68
CA ASP A 504 4.00 24.37 -48.10
C ASP A 504 3.14 23.27 -48.79
N ALA A 505 1.82 23.12 -48.53
CA ALA A 505 0.89 24.01 -47.79
C ALA A 505 -0.30 23.29 -47.10
N ALA A 506 -1.00 24.06 -46.24
CA ALA A 506 -2.44 24.07 -45.89
C ALA A 506 -3.21 22.76 -45.58
N VAL A 507 -3.85 22.55 -44.41
CA VAL A 507 -4.91 23.32 -43.68
C VAL A 507 -6.33 23.12 -44.23
N GLN A 508 -7.21 22.58 -43.38
CA GLN A 508 -8.60 23.03 -43.26
C GLN A 508 -9.20 22.64 -41.89
N ASP A 509 -9.75 23.62 -41.18
CA ASP A 509 -10.71 23.42 -40.08
C ASP A 509 -12.13 23.48 -40.64
N THR A 510 -13.05 22.67 -40.10
CA THR A 510 -14.50 22.90 -40.21
C THR A 510 -15.23 22.19 -39.06
N GLN A 511 -16.26 22.84 -38.51
CA GLN A 511 -17.17 22.25 -37.51
C GLN A 511 -18.62 22.71 -37.80
N PRO A 512 -19.63 22.21 -37.05
CA PRO A 512 -20.62 21.25 -37.53
C PRO A 512 -21.96 21.90 -37.94
N GLU A 513 -22.90 21.09 -38.45
CA GLU A 513 -24.34 21.41 -38.49
C GLU A 513 -25.19 20.12 -38.41
N GLU A 514 -26.50 20.26 -38.19
CA GLU A 514 -27.42 19.19 -37.81
C GLU A 514 -28.03 18.36 -38.97
N GLY A 515 -28.54 17.17 -38.62
CA GLY A 515 -29.78 16.62 -39.19
C GLY A 515 -29.67 15.58 -40.31
N VAL A 516 -30.17 14.36 -40.04
CA VAL A 516 -31.40 13.86 -40.70
C VAL A 516 -31.91 12.59 -40.01
N GLU A 517 -33.23 12.56 -39.86
CA GLU A 517 -34.10 11.51 -39.35
C GLU A 517 -34.11 10.24 -40.23
N LEU A 518 -34.25 9.05 -39.61
CA LEU A 518 -34.74 7.86 -40.31
C LEU A 518 -35.42 6.89 -39.33
N ASP A 519 -36.75 6.94 -39.27
CA ASP A 519 -37.62 6.00 -38.56
C ASP A 519 -37.99 4.79 -39.45
N GLN A 520 -38.15 3.61 -38.86
CA GLN A 520 -39.41 2.84 -38.95
C GLN A 520 -39.38 1.47 -38.24
N ARG A 521 -40.40 1.27 -37.38
CA ARG A 521 -41.25 0.07 -37.23
C ARG A 521 -40.57 -1.25 -36.81
N GLN A 522 -40.76 -1.67 -35.55
CA GLN A 522 -41.93 -2.41 -35.00
C GLN A 522 -41.93 -3.92 -35.27
N ASN A 523 -41.98 -4.69 -34.18
CA ASN A 523 -43.03 -5.71 -34.02
C ASN A 523 -43.48 -5.74 -32.55
N THR A 524 -44.69 -6.23 -32.25
CA THR A 524 -45.37 -6.02 -30.96
C THR A 524 -46.20 -7.23 -30.52
N GLN A 525 -46.09 -7.61 -29.24
CA GLN A 525 -47.10 -8.29 -28.40
C GLN A 525 -46.52 -8.34 -26.96
N ASP A 526 -47.18 -7.91 -25.87
CA ASP A 526 -48.56 -8.09 -25.34
C ASP A 526 -48.78 -9.48 -24.70
N GLU A 527 -49.40 -9.65 -23.51
CA GLU A 527 -49.94 -8.68 -22.53
C GLU A 527 -50.08 -9.31 -21.11
N GLY A 528 -50.60 -8.57 -20.11
CA GLY A 528 -51.13 -9.10 -18.84
C GLY A 528 -50.35 -8.68 -17.57
N THR A 529 -50.66 -7.65 -16.76
CA THR A 529 -51.80 -6.71 -16.59
C THR A 529 -52.71 -6.96 -15.37
N GLN A 530 -52.32 -6.41 -14.21
CA GLN A 530 -53.17 -5.79 -13.15
C GLN A 530 -52.24 -5.18 -12.07
N GLY A 531 -52.46 -4.02 -11.43
CA GLY A 531 -53.66 -3.15 -11.31
C GLY A 531 -54.50 -3.54 -10.09
N MET A 532 -54.85 -2.70 -9.11
CA MET A 532 -54.64 -1.25 -8.82
C MET A 532 -54.81 -1.11 -7.28
N LEU A 533 -54.23 -0.15 -6.52
CA LEU A 533 -54.77 1.19 -6.19
C LEU A 533 -53.92 1.86 -5.09
N CYS A 534 -54.09 3.16 -4.83
CA CYS A 534 -53.31 3.92 -3.85
C CYS A 534 -54.13 4.93 -3.01
N ALA A 535 -53.47 5.42 -1.95
CA ALA A 535 -53.64 6.70 -1.26
C ALA A 535 -54.64 6.86 -0.10
N GLN A 536 -54.11 7.31 1.05
CA GLN A 536 -54.70 8.42 1.83
C GLN A 536 -53.62 9.13 2.67
N VAL A 537 -53.80 10.44 2.89
CA VAL A 537 -52.86 11.35 3.59
C VAL A 537 -53.63 12.47 4.29
N SER A 538 -53.30 12.80 5.56
CA SER A 538 -53.42 14.13 6.24
C SER A 538 -53.19 13.99 7.76
N HIS A 539 -52.14 14.57 8.35
CA HIS A 539 -52.00 15.96 8.83
C HIS A 539 -52.64 16.30 10.19
N SER A 540 -51.82 16.72 11.16
CA SER A 540 -52.13 17.80 12.13
C SER A 540 -50.85 18.27 12.87
N ARG A 541 -50.93 19.37 13.65
CA ARG A 541 -49.80 20.09 14.31
C ARG A 541 -49.94 20.09 15.83
N SER A 542 -48.83 20.24 16.57
CA SER A 542 -48.71 21.23 17.68
C SER A 542 -47.23 21.52 18.04
N ARG A 543 -46.96 22.28 19.11
CA ARG A 543 -45.65 22.88 19.49
C ARG A 543 -45.64 23.25 20.99
N LEU A 544 -44.46 23.34 21.64
CA LEU A 544 -44.19 23.83 23.02
C LEU A 544 -44.65 22.87 24.17
N SER A 545 -44.09 22.83 25.39
CA SER A 545 -42.86 23.42 25.98
C SER A 545 -42.55 22.93 27.42
N GLN A 546 -41.25 22.97 27.82
CA GLN A 546 -40.70 23.14 29.20
C GLN A 546 -40.85 22.04 30.30
N GLY A 547 -39.89 22.04 31.25
CA GLY A 547 -39.86 21.28 32.52
C GLY A 547 -39.17 19.91 32.43
N ARG A 548 -37.99 19.56 33.01
CA ARG A 548 -37.08 20.02 34.11
C ARG A 548 -37.14 19.14 35.39
N VAL A 549 -36.15 18.24 35.55
CA VAL A 549 -35.64 17.64 36.83
C VAL A 549 -36.65 16.65 37.50
N THR A 550 -36.31 15.55 38.19
CA THR A 550 -35.15 15.16 39.06
C THR A 550 -34.77 13.67 38.93
N SER A 551 -33.67 13.25 39.58
CA SER A 551 -33.19 11.86 39.76
C SER A 551 -34.12 10.96 40.63
N PRO A 552 -34.03 9.62 40.52
CA PRO A 552 -34.81 8.67 41.32
C PRO A 552 -34.18 8.29 42.68
N PRO A 553 -34.99 7.93 43.71
CA PRO A 553 -34.56 7.25 44.94
C PRO A 553 -34.69 5.70 44.84
N PRO A 554 -34.11 4.92 45.78
CA PRO A 554 -33.95 3.46 45.67
C PRO A 554 -35.04 2.59 46.38
N LEU A 555 -34.86 1.26 46.27
CA LEU A 555 -35.70 0.15 46.76
C LEU A 555 -35.99 0.14 48.28
N PRO A 556 -37.12 -0.48 48.68
CA PRO A 556 -37.11 -1.78 49.38
C PRO A 556 -38.12 -2.79 48.76
N GLY A 557 -38.21 -4.08 49.15
CA GLY A 557 -37.35 -4.89 50.05
C GLY A 557 -38.13 -5.97 50.86
N ALA A 558 -38.16 -7.22 50.35
CA ALA A 558 -38.75 -8.43 50.98
C ALA A 558 -40.30 -8.39 51.20
N LEU A 559 -41.05 -9.47 51.54
CA LEU A 559 -40.71 -10.80 52.09
C LEU A 559 -41.87 -11.84 51.88
N LEU A 560 -41.53 -13.08 51.49
CA LEU A 560 -42.19 -14.41 51.71
C LEU A 560 -43.65 -14.79 51.26
N ASP A 561 -43.78 -16.10 51.00
CA ASP A 561 -44.92 -17.05 51.07
C ASP A 561 -46.15 -16.87 50.12
N THR A 562 -46.91 -17.94 49.76
CA THR A 562 -47.03 -19.31 50.32
C THR A 562 -47.17 -20.41 49.23
N GLU A 563 -47.18 -21.68 49.67
CA GLU A 563 -47.39 -22.95 48.94
C GLU A 563 -48.71 -23.04 48.13
N ASP A 564 -48.81 -23.94 47.12
CA ASP A 564 -49.46 -25.26 47.30
C ASP A 564 -49.34 -26.26 46.09
N ARG A 565 -49.43 -27.57 46.40
CA ARG A 565 -49.85 -28.78 45.63
C ARG A 565 -49.59 -28.95 44.11
N GLN A 566 -48.79 -29.90 43.59
CA GLN A 566 -48.67 -31.38 43.77
C GLN A 566 -49.56 -32.28 42.85
N ALA A 567 -49.00 -33.43 42.41
CA ALA A 567 -49.56 -34.53 41.57
C ALA A 567 -49.74 -34.23 40.06
N GLY A 568 -49.57 -35.16 39.11
CA GLY A 568 -49.12 -36.58 39.03
C GLY A 568 -48.97 -36.98 37.53
N GLU A 569 -48.45 -38.12 37.07
CA GLU A 569 -48.02 -39.40 37.67
C GLU A 569 -46.92 -40.07 36.77
N ASP A 570 -46.02 -40.86 37.36
CA ASP A 570 -45.52 -42.21 36.97
C ASP A 570 -45.57 -42.75 35.50
N ARG A 571 -44.65 -43.59 34.97
CA ARG A 571 -43.57 -44.50 35.48
C ARG A 571 -42.44 -44.58 34.39
N GLN A 572 -41.12 -44.70 34.65
CA GLN A 572 -40.30 -45.67 35.45
C GLN A 572 -40.08 -47.03 34.72
N ARG A 573 -38.89 -47.68 34.62
CA ARG A 573 -37.49 -47.52 35.13
C ARG A 573 -36.51 -48.10 34.06
N ASP A 574 -35.17 -47.91 34.03
CA ASP A 574 -34.05 -48.44 34.86
C ASP A 574 -32.70 -48.05 34.17
N SER A 575 -31.51 -47.96 34.78
CA SER A 575 -31.06 -48.09 36.19
C SER A 575 -29.67 -47.45 36.43
N GLN A 576 -29.24 -47.37 37.70
CA GLN A 576 -27.87 -47.06 38.23
C GLN A 576 -27.34 -45.60 38.21
N ALA A 577 -26.54 -45.29 39.26
CA ALA A 577 -25.99 -43.99 39.69
C ALA A 577 -24.86 -44.25 40.75
N PRO A 578 -24.14 -43.28 41.36
CA PRO A 578 -24.15 -41.80 41.25
C PRO A 578 -22.77 -41.29 40.71
N ALA A 579 -22.11 -40.15 41.03
CA ALA A 579 -22.26 -39.10 42.06
C ALA A 579 -21.46 -37.79 41.73
N SER A 580 -21.53 -36.81 42.66
CA SER A 580 -20.57 -35.73 42.94
C SER A 580 -20.36 -34.55 41.96
N ASP A 581 -21.19 -33.52 42.20
CA ASP A 581 -20.80 -32.15 42.60
C ASP A 581 -20.17 -31.11 41.64
N ALA A 582 -20.97 -30.03 41.50
CA ALA A 582 -20.59 -28.61 41.52
C ALA A 582 -19.92 -27.95 40.29
N ALA A 583 -20.16 -26.64 40.20
CA ALA A 583 -19.76 -25.74 39.11
C ALA A 583 -19.32 -24.37 39.69
N PRO A 584 -19.35 -23.26 38.94
CA PRO A 584 -18.38 -22.84 37.93
C PRO A 584 -17.44 -21.72 38.43
N PRO A 585 -16.35 -21.37 37.71
CA PRO A 585 -15.43 -20.30 38.13
C PRO A 585 -16.02 -18.89 37.92
N ASP A 586 -15.74 -18.00 38.88
CA ASP A 586 -16.15 -16.58 38.89
C ASP A 586 -15.07 -15.67 38.25
N VAL A 587 -15.47 -14.51 37.73
CA VAL A 587 -14.59 -13.60 36.95
C VAL A 587 -14.42 -12.25 37.63
N THR A 588 -13.28 -12.07 38.31
CA THR A 588 -12.91 -10.81 38.97
C THR A 588 -11.85 -10.04 38.18
N TYR A 589 -12.19 -8.81 37.78
CA TYR A 589 -11.22 -7.86 37.22
C TYR A 589 -10.39 -7.22 38.33
N ALA A 590 -9.06 -7.16 38.16
CA ALA A 590 -8.15 -6.44 39.04
C ALA A 590 -7.39 -5.35 38.27
N GLN A 591 -7.64 -4.08 38.63
CA GLN A 591 -6.73 -2.99 38.28
C GLN A 591 -5.53 -3.03 39.24
N LEU A 592 -4.30 -2.96 38.73
CA LEU A 592 -3.12 -2.72 39.55
C LEU A 592 -2.45 -1.40 39.15
N ASN A 593 -2.15 -0.58 40.16
CA ASN A 593 -1.54 0.74 40.00
C ASN A 593 -0.14 0.70 40.65
N HIS A 594 0.91 0.90 39.87
CA HIS A 594 2.29 0.66 40.31
C HIS A 594 3.01 1.93 40.77
N LEU A 595 3.16 2.11 42.09
CA LEU A 595 4.12 3.05 42.67
C LEU A 595 4.61 2.58 44.05
N THR A 596 5.92 2.30 44.16
CA THR A 596 6.68 1.97 45.40
C THR A 596 6.25 0.69 46.15
N LEU A 597 7.14 -0.10 46.80
CA LEU A 597 8.37 0.27 47.51
C LEU A 597 9.44 -0.86 47.52
N ARG A 598 10.72 -0.45 47.40
CA ARG A 598 11.95 -0.99 48.04
C ARG A 598 11.72 -2.17 49.03
N ARG A 599 12.47 -3.29 49.02
CA ARG A 599 13.87 -3.41 49.47
C ARG A 599 14.31 -4.91 49.54
N GLU A 600 15.63 -5.17 49.58
CA GLU A 600 16.41 -6.39 49.94
C GLU A 600 15.62 -7.64 50.45
N THR A 601 15.94 -8.88 50.09
CA THR A 601 17.26 -9.54 49.87
C THR A 601 17.01 -10.82 48.99
N SER A 602 17.94 -11.67 48.52
CA SER A 602 19.40 -11.86 48.67
C SER A 602 20.01 -12.56 47.43
N ALA A 603 21.24 -13.09 47.55
CA ALA A 603 21.91 -13.98 46.58
C ALA A 603 22.69 -15.09 47.32
N PRO A 604 23.14 -16.15 46.60
CA PRO A 604 24.59 -16.37 46.55
C PRO A 604 25.14 -16.82 45.18
N HIS A 605 26.39 -16.40 44.89
CA HIS A 605 27.51 -17.09 44.20
C HIS A 605 27.27 -18.20 43.13
N SER A 606 28.04 -18.30 42.03
CA SER A 606 29.15 -17.48 41.51
C SER A 606 29.69 -17.99 40.15
N SER A 607 30.17 -17.08 39.28
CA SER A 607 31.35 -17.28 38.40
C SER A 607 31.67 -15.96 37.67
N GLN A 608 32.89 -15.82 37.12
CA GLN A 608 33.40 -14.59 36.49
C GLN A 608 33.80 -14.79 35.02
N PHE A 609 34.01 -13.65 34.36
CA PHE A 609 35.04 -13.32 33.35
C PHE A 609 34.61 -13.25 31.87
N GLY A 610 34.89 -12.10 31.24
CA GLY A 610 34.67 -11.84 29.81
C GLY A 610 34.05 -10.47 29.51
N GLU A 611 34.88 -9.43 29.38
CA GLU A 611 34.47 -8.08 28.94
C GLU A 611 34.86 -7.88 27.46
N PRO A 612 33.94 -7.49 26.56
CA PRO A 612 34.24 -7.19 25.15
C PRO A 612 34.63 -5.70 24.94
N PRO A 613 35.48 -5.39 23.96
CA PRO A 613 35.97 -4.02 23.72
C PRO A 613 34.96 -3.11 22.99
N GLU A 614 35.12 -1.81 23.18
CA GLU A 614 34.43 -0.77 22.39
C GLU A 614 35.03 -0.62 20.98
N GLU A 615 34.19 -0.26 19.99
CA GLU A 615 34.62 0.40 18.75
C GLU A 615 33.71 1.62 18.43
N PRO A 616 34.22 2.65 17.71
CA PRO A 616 33.75 4.03 17.91
C PRO A 616 32.59 4.48 17.00
N SER A 617 31.68 5.29 17.55
CA SER A 617 30.66 6.00 16.76
C SER A 617 31.22 7.25 16.09
N VAL A 618 31.13 7.35 14.76
CA VAL A 618 31.54 8.55 14.00
C VAL A 618 30.30 9.33 13.52
N TYR A 619 29.97 10.41 14.23
CA TYR A 619 29.00 11.41 13.76
C TYR A 619 29.69 12.42 12.82
N ALA A 620 29.25 12.48 11.57
CA ALA A 620 29.67 13.51 10.61
C ALA A 620 28.64 14.64 10.54
N ALA A 621 28.97 15.82 11.05
CA ALA A 621 28.15 17.02 10.91
C ALA A 621 28.43 17.72 9.57
N LEU A 622 27.40 17.96 8.76
CA LEU A 622 27.50 18.77 7.54
C LEU A 622 27.18 20.23 7.84
N ALA A 623 28.21 21.07 7.80
CA ALA A 623 28.07 22.52 7.89
C ALA A 623 27.78 23.13 6.50
N ILE A 624 26.93 24.16 6.48
CA ILE A 624 26.53 24.88 5.26
C ILE A 624 27.63 25.85 4.81
N ARG A 625 27.85 25.93 3.49
CA ARG A 625 28.49 27.08 2.84
C ARG A 625 27.98 27.26 1.41
#